data_AF-A0AAV4XF24-F1
#
_entry.id   AF-A0AAV4XF24-F1
#
_cell.length_a   1.000
_cell.length_b   1.000
_cell.length_c   1.000
_cell.angle_alpha   90.00
_cell.angle_beta   90.00
_cell.angle_gamma   90.00
#
_symmetry.space_group_name_H-M   'P 1'
#
loop_
_entity.id
_entity.type
_entity.pdbx_description
1 polymer ?
#
loop_
_entity_poly.entity_id
_entity_poly.type
_entity_poly.pdbx_seq_one_letter_code
_entity_poly.pdbx_strand_id
1 'polypeptide(L)'
;MQNNIEICEKSKVVRVCIHGDGRFPSETKFSKKCWCLSRVWPVIKPYADFLLPCLVTLLYCSLCFRCSKFINNLTNEIENISPQQFGPCVQFDILKRKSKVDDILEDLETIFSKPSLFLITLNFVTCVYHLGTMLVVSWGYRHIIIESLFYSVVHFICVAAVFWSAGSVPVALNKFNRFFYRKAHSRMLLGHTSEGRKLKRELFEKPEFVLTGCDVIVYKRSSILAFVGTLLTYSIITMNIKDKNH
;
A
#
# COMPACT_ATOMS: atom_id res chain seq x y z
N MET A 1 -0.08 59.46 19.16
CA MET A 1 0.76 58.98 20.28
C MET A 1 1.61 57.83 19.77
N GLN A 2 2.92 58.03 19.68
CA GLN A 2 3.91 57.01 19.33
C GLN A 2 4.00 55.95 20.43
N ASN A 3 3.86 54.68 20.07
CA ASN A 3 4.30 53.57 20.91
C ASN A 3 5.48 52.90 20.23
N ASN A 4 6.63 53.05 20.86
CA ASN A 4 7.91 52.46 20.45
C ASN A 4 7.87 50.94 20.66
N ILE A 5 8.29 50.19 19.64
CA ILE A 5 8.54 48.76 19.72
C ILE A 5 10.05 48.58 19.88
N GLU A 6 10.50 48.28 21.10
CA GLU A 6 11.86 47.77 21.32
C GLU A 6 11.86 46.26 21.13
N ILE A 7 12.59 45.79 20.11
CA ILE A 7 12.87 44.37 19.88
C ILE A 7 14.19 44.06 20.62
N CYS A 8 14.08 43.49 21.81
CA CYS A 8 15.23 42.95 22.53
C CYS A 8 15.42 41.47 22.14
N GLU A 9 16.32 41.23 21.18
CA GLU A 9 16.73 39.89 20.77
C GLU A 9 17.67 39.28 21.82
N LYS A 10 17.12 38.44 22.71
CA LYS A 10 17.84 37.35 23.38
C LYS A 10 16.86 36.37 24.02
N SER A 11 17.02 35.10 23.67
CA SER A 11 16.28 33.92 24.14
C SER A 11 14.82 33.80 23.69
N LYS A 12 14.59 32.74 22.91
CA LYS A 12 13.28 32.19 22.51
C LYS A 12 12.39 31.89 23.73
N VAL A 13 11.64 32.89 24.19
CA VAL A 13 10.35 32.71 24.88
C VAL A 13 9.47 33.86 24.42
N VAL A 14 8.63 33.62 23.43
CA VAL A 14 7.54 34.56 23.10
C VAL A 14 6.55 34.49 24.25
N ARG A 15 6.64 35.46 25.16
CA ARG A 15 5.72 35.60 26.30
C ARG A 15 4.59 36.52 25.86
N VAL A 16 3.46 35.93 25.45
CA VAL A 16 2.22 36.68 25.23
C VAL A 16 1.59 36.90 26.61
N CYS A 17 1.78 38.10 27.17
CA CYS A 17 1.08 38.51 28.37
C CYS A 17 -0.30 39.06 27.97
N ILE A 18 -1.35 38.27 28.16
CA ILE A 18 -2.73 38.78 28.16
C ILE A 18 -3.03 39.22 29.59
N HIS A 19 -3.27 40.51 29.78
CA HIS A 19 -3.69 41.06 31.06
C HIS A 19 -5.16 40.71 31.29
N GLY A 20 -5.42 39.77 32.20
CA GLY A 20 -6.77 39.40 32.65
C GLY A 20 -6.72 38.98 34.11
N ASP A 21 -7.53 39.64 34.92
CA ASP A 21 -7.60 39.57 36.37
C ASP A 21 -7.69 38.16 36.98
N GLY A 22 -6.89 37.96 38.04
CA GLY A 22 -7.35 37.39 39.31
C GLY A 22 -7.82 35.93 39.37
N ARG A 23 -6.87 34.99 39.48
CA ARG A 23 -6.82 33.93 40.53
C ARG A 23 -5.73 32.90 40.25
N PHE A 24 -4.81 32.71 41.19
CA PHE A 24 -4.05 31.46 41.33
C PHE A 24 -5.01 30.33 41.76
N PRO A 25 -4.81 29.10 41.27
CA PRO A 25 -4.22 28.13 42.19
C PRO A 25 -3.19 27.18 41.57
N SER A 26 -2.33 26.69 42.47
CA SER A 26 -1.55 25.46 42.42
C SER A 26 -0.47 25.31 41.35
N GLU A 27 0.77 25.41 41.84
CA GLU A 27 1.94 24.76 41.25
C GLU A 27 1.64 23.29 40.97
N THR A 28 1.33 22.95 39.73
CA THR A 28 1.49 21.58 39.25
C THR A 28 2.96 21.41 38.88
N LYS A 29 3.70 20.70 39.74
CA LYS A 29 5.01 20.14 39.43
C LYS A 29 4.88 19.28 38.17
N PHE A 30 5.09 19.88 37.00
CA PHE A 30 5.20 19.14 35.75
C PHE A 30 6.44 18.26 35.85
N SER A 31 6.16 16.96 35.98
CA SER A 31 7.12 15.89 36.14
C SER A 31 8.29 16.02 35.16
N LYS A 32 9.51 16.10 35.70
CA LYS A 32 10.78 16.09 34.95
C LYS A 32 10.97 14.87 34.03
N LYS A 33 10.05 13.90 34.03
CA LYS A 33 10.07 12.72 33.13
C LYS A 33 9.67 13.02 31.68
N CYS A 34 8.95 14.10 31.37
CA CYS A 34 8.61 14.44 29.97
C CYS A 34 9.77 15.05 29.16
N TRP A 35 10.81 15.54 29.83
CA TRP A 35 11.94 16.19 29.17
C TRP A 35 12.88 15.23 28.43
N CYS A 36 12.89 13.94 28.80
CA CYS A 36 13.63 12.94 28.02
C CYS A 36 12.90 12.60 26.71
N LEU A 37 11.60 12.33 26.76
CA LEU A 37 10.81 11.99 25.56
C LEU A 37 10.82 13.11 24.52
N SER A 38 10.71 14.38 24.93
CA SER A 38 10.77 15.53 24.01
C SER A 38 12.13 15.68 23.30
N ARG A 39 13.21 15.16 23.87
CA ARG A 39 14.57 15.29 23.31
C ARG A 39 14.91 14.16 22.35
N VAL A 40 14.37 12.97 22.60
CA VAL A 40 14.55 11.81 21.70
C VAL A 40 13.48 11.80 20.59
N TRP A 41 12.32 12.45 20.78
CA TRP A 41 11.26 12.57 19.77
C TRP A 41 11.73 13.06 18.40
N PRO A 42 12.52 14.15 18.25
CA PRO A 42 13.01 14.58 16.94
C PRO A 42 13.99 13.59 16.27
N VAL A 43 14.62 12.71 17.06
CA VAL A 43 15.53 11.66 16.55
C VAL A 43 14.75 10.40 16.20
N ILE A 44 13.73 10.01 16.98
CA ILE A 44 12.90 8.81 16.74
C ILE A 44 11.84 9.07 15.67
N LYS A 45 11.30 10.29 15.59
CA LYS A 45 10.24 10.67 14.66
C LYS A 45 10.54 10.30 13.19
N PRO A 46 11.72 10.60 12.61
CA PRO A 46 12.01 10.20 11.23
C PRO A 46 11.99 8.68 11.04
N TYR A 47 12.44 7.89 12.01
CA TYR A 47 12.41 6.42 11.93
C TYR A 47 11.00 5.84 12.12
N ALA A 48 10.20 6.42 13.01
CA ALA A 48 8.81 6.02 13.23
C ALA A 48 7.92 6.35 12.02
N ASP A 49 8.09 7.55 11.45
CA ASP A 49 7.42 8.00 10.23
C ASP A 49 7.87 7.18 9.00
N PHE A 50 9.08 6.63 9.01
CA PHE A 50 9.62 5.73 7.97
C PHE A 50 9.12 4.28 8.09
N LEU A 51 9.06 3.73 9.31
CA LEU A 51 8.70 2.32 9.55
C LEU A 51 7.21 2.06 9.40
N LEU A 52 6.37 3.01 9.80
CA LEU A 52 4.92 2.82 9.82
C LEU A 52 4.33 2.60 8.40
N PRO A 53 4.68 3.38 7.36
CA PRO A 53 4.25 3.12 5.99
C PRO A 53 4.68 1.75 5.46
N CYS A 54 5.92 1.33 5.78
CA CYS A 54 6.46 0.03 5.38
C CYS A 54 5.69 -1.12 6.07
N LEU A 55 5.40 -1.00 7.37
CA LEU A 55 4.63 -2.00 8.11
C LEU A 55 3.19 -2.13 7.59
N VAL A 56 2.51 -1.00 7.37
CA VAL A 56 1.15 -1.00 6.81
C VAL A 56 1.16 -1.59 5.39
N THR A 57 2.17 -1.24 4.59
CA THR A 57 2.38 -1.81 3.26
C THR A 57 2.55 -3.33 3.32
N LEU A 58 3.39 -3.84 4.23
CA LEU A 58 3.62 -5.28 4.40
C LEU A 58 2.35 -6.00 4.85
N LEU A 59 1.56 -5.41 5.75
CA LEU A 59 0.26 -5.95 6.18
C LEU A 59 -0.69 -6.08 4.99
N TYR A 60 -0.83 -5.01 4.20
CA TYR A 60 -1.66 -5.01 3.00
C TYR A 60 -1.20 -6.08 2.00
N CYS A 61 0.09 -6.12 1.68
CA CYS A 61 0.67 -7.12 0.78
C CYS A 61 0.44 -8.56 1.28
N SER A 62 0.57 -8.80 2.59
CA SER A 62 0.34 -10.10 3.21
C SER A 62 -1.11 -10.55 3.08
N LEU A 63 -2.07 -9.64 3.29
CA LEU A 63 -3.50 -9.92 3.12
C LEU A 63 -3.83 -10.25 1.67
N CYS A 64 -3.39 -9.44 0.72
CA CYS A 64 -3.57 -9.71 -0.71
C CYS A 64 -2.94 -11.06 -1.11
N PHE A 65 -1.73 -11.36 -0.63
CA PHE A 65 -1.06 -12.62 -0.92
C PHE A 65 -1.81 -13.83 -0.35
N ARG A 66 -2.37 -13.71 0.87
CA ARG A 66 -3.19 -14.76 1.48
C ARG A 66 -4.45 -15.02 0.67
N CYS A 67 -5.15 -13.99 0.22
CA CYS A 67 -6.33 -14.14 -0.66
C CYS A 67 -5.95 -14.83 -1.97
N SER A 68 -4.88 -14.38 -2.63
CA SER A 68 -4.36 -15.02 -3.86
C SER A 68 -4.02 -16.50 -3.65
N LYS A 69 -3.38 -16.85 -2.53
CA LYS A 69 -3.03 -18.24 -2.21
C LYS A 69 -4.27 -19.09 -1.96
N PHE A 70 -5.25 -18.56 -1.24
CA PHE A 70 -6.51 -19.26 -0.99
C PHE A 70 -7.29 -19.53 -2.29
N ILE A 71 -7.40 -18.53 -3.17
CA ILE A 71 -8.06 -18.67 -4.48
C ILE A 71 -7.33 -19.70 -5.35
N ASN A 72 -5.99 -19.69 -5.36
CA ASN A 72 -5.21 -20.69 -6.07
C ASN A 72 -5.41 -22.11 -5.50
N ASN A 73 -5.50 -22.26 -4.17
CA ASN A 73 -5.79 -23.55 -3.56
C ASN A 73 -7.18 -24.07 -3.97
N LEU A 74 -8.21 -23.22 -3.96
CA LEU A 74 -9.53 -23.57 -4.47
C LEU A 74 -9.48 -23.95 -5.97
N THR A 75 -8.68 -23.22 -6.76
CA THR A 75 -8.50 -23.52 -8.18
C THR A 75 -7.88 -24.91 -8.39
N ASN A 76 -6.86 -25.26 -7.60
CA ASN A 76 -6.21 -26.57 -7.66
C ASN A 76 -7.16 -27.69 -7.17
N GLU A 77 -7.98 -27.42 -6.16
CA GLU A 77 -9.03 -28.35 -5.70
C GLU A 77 -10.03 -28.63 -6.83
N ILE A 78 -10.51 -27.58 -7.50
CA ILE A 78 -11.38 -27.72 -8.69
C ILE A 78 -10.68 -28.53 -9.76
N GLU A 79 -9.40 -28.29 -10.03
CA GLU A 79 -8.64 -29.01 -11.06
C GLU A 79 -8.59 -30.52 -10.79
N ASN A 80 -8.36 -30.92 -9.54
CA ASN A 80 -8.21 -32.33 -9.13
C ASN A 80 -9.52 -33.13 -9.04
N ILE A 81 -10.67 -32.49 -8.84
CA ILE A 81 -11.97 -33.19 -8.79
C ILE A 81 -12.31 -33.78 -10.17
N SER A 82 -12.97 -34.94 -10.31
CA SER A 82 -13.41 -35.37 -11.66
C SER A 82 -14.67 -34.60 -12.13
N PRO A 83 -14.91 -34.42 -13.43
CA PRO A 83 -16.15 -33.78 -13.92
C PRO A 83 -17.43 -34.48 -13.42
N GLN A 84 -17.40 -35.81 -13.23
CA GLN A 84 -18.55 -36.56 -12.70
C GLN A 84 -18.81 -36.26 -11.22
N GLN A 85 -17.74 -36.09 -10.43
CA GLN A 85 -17.81 -35.77 -9.00
C GLN A 85 -18.11 -34.29 -8.69
N PHE A 86 -18.00 -33.41 -9.69
CA PHE A 86 -18.20 -31.96 -9.54
C PHE A 86 -19.69 -31.56 -9.41
N GLY A 87 -20.39 -32.10 -8.40
CA GLY A 87 -21.83 -31.97 -8.18
C GLY A 87 -22.32 -30.58 -7.80
N PRO A 88 -23.64 -30.30 -7.88
CA PRO A 88 -24.23 -29.06 -7.38
C PRO A 88 -23.85 -28.76 -5.93
N CYS A 89 -23.85 -29.77 -5.05
CA CYS A 89 -23.43 -29.62 -3.66
C CYS A 89 -21.96 -29.19 -3.52
N VAL A 90 -21.06 -29.77 -4.34
CA VAL A 90 -19.62 -29.43 -4.34
C VAL A 90 -19.40 -28.03 -4.92
N GLN A 91 -20.12 -27.69 -5.99
CA GLN A 91 -20.09 -26.35 -6.59
C GLN A 91 -20.54 -25.29 -5.60
N PHE A 92 -21.65 -25.54 -4.89
CA PHE A 92 -22.17 -24.63 -3.86
C PHE A 92 -21.18 -24.46 -2.71
N ASP A 93 -20.56 -25.54 -2.23
CA ASP A 93 -19.56 -25.46 -1.16
C ASP A 93 -18.32 -24.64 -1.57
N ILE A 94 -17.80 -24.87 -2.78
CA ILE A 94 -16.67 -24.11 -3.33
C ILE A 94 -17.03 -22.64 -3.49
N LEU A 95 -18.23 -22.34 -3.99
CA LEU A 95 -18.71 -20.97 -4.15
C LEU A 95 -18.94 -20.26 -2.82
N LYS A 96 -19.45 -20.96 -1.81
CA LYS A 96 -19.58 -20.45 -0.44
C LYS A 96 -18.22 -20.14 0.18
N ARG A 97 -17.19 -20.94 -0.12
CA ARG A 97 -15.81 -20.67 0.31
C ARG A 97 -15.21 -19.48 -0.44
N LYS A 98 -15.48 -19.36 -1.74
CA LYS A 98 -15.08 -18.19 -2.55
C LYS A 98 -15.75 -16.91 -2.06
N SER A 99 -17.05 -16.93 -1.76
CA SER A 99 -17.78 -15.71 -1.39
C SER A 99 -17.17 -15.06 -0.15
N LYS A 100 -16.75 -15.84 0.85
CA LYS A 100 -16.04 -15.33 2.03
C LYS A 100 -14.75 -14.58 1.68
N VAL A 101 -14.06 -14.99 0.61
CA VAL A 101 -12.84 -14.31 0.15
C VAL A 101 -13.21 -13.04 -0.61
N ASP A 102 -14.25 -13.11 -1.45
CA ASP A 102 -14.75 -11.92 -2.14
C ASP A 102 -15.16 -10.84 -1.11
N ASP A 103 -15.83 -11.22 -0.01
CA ASP A 103 -16.21 -10.31 1.07
C ASP A 103 -14.96 -9.66 1.73
N ILE A 104 -13.93 -10.45 2.03
CA ILE A 104 -12.66 -9.94 2.57
C ILE A 104 -11.96 -9.00 1.58
N LEU A 105 -12.01 -9.31 0.28
CA LEU A 105 -11.41 -8.46 -0.75
C LEU A 105 -12.14 -7.12 -0.88
N GLU A 106 -13.47 -7.12 -0.76
CA GLU A 106 -14.30 -5.92 -0.76
C GLU A 106 -14.02 -5.04 0.48
N ASP A 107 -13.87 -5.66 1.65
CA ASP A 107 -13.43 -4.96 2.87
C ASP A 107 -12.03 -4.35 2.70
N LEU A 108 -11.10 -5.11 2.11
CA LEU A 108 -9.74 -4.64 1.85
C LEU A 108 -9.73 -3.45 0.89
N GLU A 109 -10.49 -3.52 -0.20
CA GLU A 109 -10.62 -2.41 -1.13
C GLU A 109 -11.24 -1.19 -0.45
N THR A 110 -12.31 -1.36 0.32
CA THR A 110 -12.98 -0.26 1.02
C THR A 110 -12.07 0.43 2.05
N ILE A 111 -11.34 -0.35 2.84
CA ILE A 111 -10.46 0.15 3.91
C ILE A 111 -9.17 0.73 3.32
N PHE A 112 -8.55 0.02 2.37
CA PHE A 112 -7.20 0.33 1.91
C PHE A 112 -7.14 1.06 0.56
N SER A 113 -8.24 1.30 -0.16
CA SER A 113 -8.21 2.02 -1.44
C SER A 113 -7.54 3.39 -1.32
N LYS A 114 -7.97 4.24 -0.38
CA LYS A 114 -7.34 5.56 -0.14
C LYS A 114 -5.96 5.46 0.54
N PRO A 115 -5.80 4.68 1.64
CA PRO A 115 -4.49 4.53 2.27
C PRO A 115 -3.43 3.94 1.36
N SER A 116 -3.76 2.95 0.52
CA SER A 116 -2.79 2.31 -0.39
C SER A 116 -2.27 3.27 -1.45
N LEU A 117 -3.13 4.14 -2.00
CA LEU A 117 -2.69 5.20 -2.91
C LEU A 117 -1.71 6.14 -2.21
N PHE A 118 -2.04 6.61 -1.00
CA PHE A 118 -1.18 7.49 -0.24
C PHE A 118 0.16 6.82 0.12
N LEU A 119 0.13 5.55 0.52
CA LEU A 119 1.33 4.77 0.82
C LEU A 119 2.23 4.62 -0.41
N ILE A 120 1.67 4.31 -1.58
CA ILE A 120 2.46 4.18 -2.82
C ILE A 120 3.08 5.52 -3.19
N THR A 121 2.29 6.61 -3.16
CA THR A 121 2.80 7.95 -3.45
C THR A 121 3.90 8.35 -2.47
N LEU A 122 3.71 8.12 -1.17
CA LEU A 122 4.69 8.44 -0.15
C LEU A 122 5.99 7.65 -0.36
N ASN A 123 5.91 6.33 -0.51
CA ASN A 123 7.10 5.50 -0.76
C ASN A 123 7.80 5.90 -2.07
N PHE A 124 7.05 6.26 -3.11
CA PHE A 124 7.64 6.70 -4.38
C PHE A 124 8.37 8.04 -4.25
N VAL A 125 7.73 9.04 -3.64
CA VAL A 125 8.33 10.35 -3.42
C VAL A 125 9.58 10.24 -2.56
N THR A 126 9.54 9.44 -1.49
CA THR A 126 10.71 9.19 -0.64
C THR A 126 11.84 8.48 -1.40
N CYS A 127 11.50 7.50 -2.24
CA CYS A 127 12.47 6.85 -3.12
C CYS A 127 13.15 7.84 -4.07
N VAL A 128 12.38 8.71 -4.74
CA VAL A 128 12.90 9.75 -5.64
C VAL A 128 13.74 10.77 -4.89
N TYR A 129 13.33 11.19 -3.68
CA TYR A 129 14.09 12.10 -2.83
C TYR A 129 15.48 11.54 -2.50
N HIS A 130 15.55 10.27 -2.11
CA HIS A 130 16.82 9.61 -1.81
C HIS A 130 17.70 9.42 -3.05
N LEU A 131 17.12 9.10 -4.22
CA LEU A 131 17.87 9.07 -5.49
C LEU A 131 18.41 10.45 -5.88
N GLY A 132 17.60 11.49 -5.76
CA GLY A 132 18.02 12.87 -6.01
C GLY A 132 19.17 13.29 -5.08
N THR A 133 19.08 12.93 -3.80
CA THR A 133 20.15 13.17 -2.83
C THR A 133 21.47 12.50 -3.25
N MET A 134 21.42 11.25 -3.73
CA MET A 134 22.60 10.56 -4.25
C MET A 134 23.23 11.26 -5.46
N LEU A 135 22.42 11.88 -6.33
CA LEU A 135 22.89 12.55 -7.54
C LEU A 135 23.53 13.91 -7.24
N VAL A 136 23.08 14.60 -6.18
CA VAL A 136 23.56 15.96 -5.82
C VAL A 136 24.77 15.90 -4.89
N VAL A 137 24.79 14.97 -3.93
CA VAL A 137 25.88 14.88 -2.93
C VAL A 137 27.20 14.46 -3.58
N SER A 138 28.31 15.06 -3.14
CA SER A 138 29.64 14.73 -3.66
C SER A 138 30.08 13.34 -3.20
N TRP A 139 30.86 12.66 -4.06
CA TRP A 139 31.39 11.31 -3.82
C TRP A 139 32.28 11.18 -2.57
N GLY A 140 32.68 12.31 -1.96
CA GLY A 140 33.39 12.35 -0.68
C GLY A 140 32.54 11.93 0.52
N TYR A 141 31.21 12.01 0.43
CA TYR A 141 30.29 11.64 1.51
C TYR A 141 29.71 10.24 1.33
N ARG A 142 30.60 9.24 1.22
CA ARG A 142 30.23 7.83 0.94
C ARG A 142 29.17 7.26 1.88
N HIS A 143 29.21 7.60 3.17
CA HIS A 143 28.23 7.13 4.15
C HIS A 143 26.80 7.59 3.79
N ILE A 144 26.62 8.87 3.44
CA ILE A 144 25.32 9.45 3.06
C ILE A 144 24.81 8.81 1.77
N ILE A 145 25.69 8.55 0.81
CA ILE A 145 25.35 7.91 -0.46
C ILE A 145 24.85 6.47 -0.22
N ILE A 146 25.58 5.68 0.58
CA ILE A 146 25.20 4.29 0.90
C ILE A 146 23.87 4.23 1.65
N GLU A 147 23.69 5.11 2.64
CA GLU A 147 22.44 5.19 3.42
C GLU A 147 21.25 5.58 2.53
N SER A 148 21.42 6.57 1.65
CA SER A 148 20.38 7.00 0.72
C SER A 148 20.04 5.90 -0.30
N LEU A 149 21.03 5.15 -0.78
CA LEU A 149 20.80 4.00 -1.65
C LEU A 149 19.96 2.93 -0.97
N PHE A 150 20.30 2.61 0.28
CA PHE A 150 19.58 1.61 1.06
C PHE A 150 18.11 2.00 1.22
N TYR A 151 17.83 3.24 1.64
CA TYR A 151 16.45 3.72 1.79
C TYR A 151 15.68 3.75 0.47
N SER A 152 16.31 4.17 -0.63
CA SER A 152 15.70 4.15 -1.95
C SER A 152 15.28 2.73 -2.36
N VAL A 153 16.18 1.75 -2.20
CA VAL A 153 15.92 0.35 -2.55
C VAL A 153 14.78 -0.22 -1.69
N VAL A 154 14.76 0.04 -0.39
CA VAL A 154 13.70 -0.45 0.51
C VAL A 154 12.34 0.09 0.08
N HIS A 155 12.20 1.39 -0.15
CA HIS A 155 10.94 1.98 -0.59
C HIS A 155 10.51 1.49 -1.98
N PHE A 156 11.46 1.30 -2.89
CA PHE A 156 11.18 0.72 -4.20
C PHE A 156 10.62 -0.70 -4.06
N ILE A 157 11.23 -1.54 -3.21
CA ILE A 157 10.76 -2.90 -2.93
C ILE A 157 9.35 -2.87 -2.34
N CYS A 158 9.07 -1.95 -1.40
CA CYS A 158 7.72 -1.80 -0.83
C CYS A 158 6.68 -1.50 -1.91
N VAL A 159 6.94 -0.54 -2.80
CA VAL A 159 6.02 -0.21 -3.89
C VAL A 159 5.86 -1.39 -4.85
N ALA A 160 6.96 -2.03 -5.24
CA ALA A 160 6.93 -3.20 -6.13
C ALA A 160 6.13 -4.36 -5.51
N ALA A 161 6.28 -4.59 -4.19
CA ALA A 161 5.54 -5.61 -3.46
C ALA A 161 4.03 -5.34 -3.45
N VAL A 162 3.61 -4.07 -3.33
CA VAL A 162 2.19 -3.70 -3.42
C VAL A 162 1.63 -4.04 -4.79
N PHE A 163 2.27 -3.59 -5.86
CA PHE A 163 1.82 -3.90 -7.22
C PHE A 163 1.81 -5.41 -7.51
N TRP A 164 2.81 -6.13 -7.00
CA TRP A 164 2.90 -7.57 -7.19
C TRP A 164 1.79 -8.34 -6.46
N SER A 165 1.59 -8.02 -5.19
CA SER A 165 0.61 -8.70 -4.33
C SER A 165 -0.82 -8.33 -4.72
N ALA A 166 -1.15 -7.05 -4.79
CA ALA A 166 -2.48 -6.59 -5.20
C ALA A 166 -2.81 -7.04 -6.63
N GLY A 167 -1.83 -7.00 -7.55
CA GLY A 167 -2.02 -7.49 -8.92
C GLY A 167 -2.07 -9.01 -9.06
N SER A 168 -1.67 -9.78 -8.04
CA SER A 168 -1.80 -11.24 -8.07
C SER A 168 -3.23 -11.72 -7.80
N VAL A 169 -4.02 -10.95 -7.05
CA VAL A 169 -5.41 -11.27 -6.69
C VAL A 169 -6.31 -11.39 -7.91
N PRO A 170 -6.44 -10.37 -8.79
CA PRO A 170 -7.31 -10.47 -9.97
C PRO A 170 -6.87 -11.57 -10.94
N VAL A 171 -5.56 -11.84 -11.03
CA VAL A 171 -5.03 -12.94 -11.85
C VAL A 171 -5.47 -14.31 -11.30
N ALA A 172 -5.36 -14.50 -9.98
CA ALA A 172 -5.81 -15.74 -9.33
C ALA A 172 -7.32 -15.93 -9.48
N LEU A 173 -8.10 -14.86 -9.32
CA LEU A 173 -9.57 -14.90 -9.44
C LEU A 173 -10.03 -15.22 -10.88
N ASN A 174 -9.40 -14.60 -11.88
CA ASN A 174 -9.68 -14.90 -13.28
C ASN A 174 -9.31 -16.35 -13.64
N LYS A 175 -8.21 -16.87 -13.09
CA LYS A 175 -7.85 -18.28 -13.25
C LYS A 175 -8.91 -19.19 -12.60
N PHE A 176 -9.32 -18.92 -11.36
CA PHE A 176 -10.38 -19.66 -10.68
C PHE A 176 -11.64 -19.72 -11.53
N ASN A 177 -12.13 -18.56 -11.97
CA ASN A 177 -13.36 -18.45 -12.77
C ASN A 177 -13.25 -19.30 -14.03
N ARG A 178 -12.15 -19.18 -14.79
CA ARG A 178 -11.92 -19.96 -16.01
C ARG A 178 -11.98 -21.48 -15.76
N PHE A 179 -11.32 -21.96 -14.70
CA PHE A 179 -11.31 -23.39 -14.38
C PHE A 179 -12.67 -23.89 -13.88
N PHE A 180 -13.32 -23.13 -13.01
CA PHE A 180 -14.66 -23.42 -12.51
C PHE A 180 -15.66 -23.51 -13.66
N TYR A 181 -15.68 -22.51 -14.56
CA TYR A 181 -16.57 -22.49 -15.71
C TYR A 181 -16.31 -23.62 -16.69
N ARG A 182 -15.04 -23.88 -17.04
CA ARG A 182 -14.68 -24.98 -17.94
C ARG A 182 -15.21 -26.30 -17.39
N LYS A 183 -15.06 -26.53 -16.08
CA LYS A 183 -15.46 -27.79 -15.44
C LYS A 183 -16.98 -27.91 -15.27
N ALA A 184 -17.65 -26.83 -14.86
CA ALA A 184 -19.10 -26.76 -14.80
C ALA A 184 -19.73 -27.00 -16.18
N HIS A 185 -19.15 -26.40 -17.23
CA HIS A 185 -19.61 -26.56 -18.60
C HIS A 185 -19.41 -28.01 -19.11
N SER A 186 -18.25 -28.62 -18.87
CA SER A 186 -18.03 -30.03 -19.22
C SER A 186 -19.06 -30.95 -18.55
N ARG A 187 -19.42 -30.69 -17.28
CA ARG A 187 -20.47 -31.44 -16.59
C ARG A 187 -21.85 -31.23 -17.21
N MET A 188 -22.22 -30.01 -17.60
CA MET A 188 -23.49 -29.77 -18.29
C MET A 188 -23.62 -30.54 -19.60
N LEU A 189 -22.53 -30.66 -20.36
CA LEU A 189 -22.51 -31.45 -21.60
C LEU A 189 -22.66 -32.95 -21.31
N LEU A 190 -22.14 -33.42 -20.17
CA LEU A 190 -22.24 -34.81 -19.72
C LEU A 190 -23.57 -35.14 -19.01
N GLY A 191 -24.30 -34.14 -18.50
CA GLY A 191 -25.52 -34.33 -17.72
C GLY A 191 -26.52 -33.21 -17.93
N HIS A 192 -27.69 -33.55 -18.47
CA HIS A 192 -28.80 -32.70 -18.90
C HIS A 192 -29.49 -31.93 -17.73
N THR A 193 -28.74 -31.20 -16.93
CA THR A 193 -29.21 -30.62 -15.65
C THR A 193 -29.42 -29.11 -15.77
N SER A 194 -30.65 -28.65 -15.48
CA SER A 194 -31.05 -27.24 -15.58
C SER A 194 -30.45 -26.34 -14.50
N GLU A 195 -30.03 -26.91 -13.36
CA GLU A 195 -29.50 -26.18 -12.20
C GLU A 195 -28.20 -25.42 -12.50
N GLY A 196 -27.31 -25.98 -13.32
CA GLY A 196 -26.06 -25.30 -13.65
C GLY A 196 -26.28 -23.96 -14.38
N ARG A 197 -27.43 -23.77 -15.07
CA ARG A 197 -27.75 -22.51 -15.76
C ARG A 197 -28.04 -21.38 -14.78
N LYS A 198 -28.63 -21.66 -13.61
CA LYS A 198 -28.87 -20.64 -12.56
C LYS A 198 -27.55 -20.19 -11.94
N LEU A 199 -26.65 -21.14 -11.64
CA LEU A 199 -25.32 -20.84 -11.12
C LEU A 199 -24.48 -20.00 -12.09
N LYS A 200 -24.58 -20.29 -13.39
CA LYS A 200 -23.92 -19.50 -14.44
C LYS A 200 -24.43 -18.05 -14.45
N ARG A 201 -25.72 -17.82 -14.21
CA ARG A 201 -26.28 -16.46 -14.21
C ARG A 201 -25.79 -15.66 -13.00
N GLU A 202 -25.83 -16.23 -11.80
CA GLU A 202 -25.35 -15.56 -10.57
C GLU A 202 -23.84 -15.26 -10.59
N LEU A 203 -23.03 -16.10 -11.22
CA LEU A 203 -21.57 -15.94 -11.24
C LEU A 203 -21.07 -14.97 -12.34
N PHE A 204 -21.83 -14.79 -13.42
CA PHE A 204 -21.55 -13.78 -14.46
C PHE A 204 -22.07 -12.38 -14.09
N GLU A 205 -22.90 -12.27 -13.06
CA GLU A 205 -23.46 -11.00 -12.61
C GLU A 205 -22.55 -10.29 -11.58
N LYS A 206 -21.62 -11.03 -10.93
CA LYS A 206 -20.54 -10.41 -10.14
C LYS A 206 -19.45 -9.90 -11.09
N PRO A 207 -19.16 -8.59 -11.10
CA PRO A 207 -18.17 -8.00 -12.01
C PRO A 207 -16.78 -8.58 -11.75
N GLU A 208 -15.92 -8.54 -12.78
CA GLU A 208 -14.50 -8.86 -12.64
C GLU A 208 -13.89 -8.00 -11.53
N PHE A 209 -13.62 -8.60 -10.36
CA PHE A 209 -12.96 -7.90 -9.28
C PHE A 209 -11.56 -7.50 -9.74
N VAL A 210 -11.37 -6.20 -9.87
CA VAL A 210 -10.09 -5.57 -10.15
C VAL A 210 -9.78 -4.73 -8.92
N LEU A 211 -8.79 -5.13 -8.12
CA LEU A 211 -8.34 -4.27 -7.02
C LEU A 211 -7.81 -2.96 -7.62
N THR A 212 -8.42 -1.85 -7.22
CA THR A 212 -7.98 -0.51 -7.61
C THR A 212 -7.59 0.34 -6.40
N GLY A 213 -6.62 1.23 -6.60
CA GLY A 213 -6.39 2.34 -5.67
C GLY A 213 -7.24 3.52 -6.13
N CYS A 214 -8.35 3.77 -5.43
CA CYS A 214 -9.33 4.83 -5.71
C CYS A 214 -9.91 4.84 -7.15
N ASP A 215 -10.03 3.70 -7.85
CA ASP A 215 -10.36 3.66 -9.30
C ASP A 215 -9.37 4.42 -10.22
N VAL A 216 -8.29 4.99 -9.67
CA VAL A 216 -7.29 5.76 -10.42
C VAL A 216 -6.13 4.87 -10.88
N ILE A 217 -5.73 3.90 -10.06
CA ILE A 217 -4.63 2.99 -10.38
C ILE A 217 -5.13 1.56 -10.35
N VAL A 218 -5.16 0.94 -11.52
CA VAL A 218 -5.34 -0.51 -11.62
C VAL A 218 -4.04 -1.19 -11.21
N TYR A 219 -4.10 -2.01 -10.15
CA TYR A 219 -2.95 -2.80 -9.72
C TYR A 219 -2.66 -3.93 -10.71
N LYS A 220 -1.92 -3.62 -11.78
CA LYS A 220 -1.39 -4.60 -12.74
C LYS A 220 0.11 -4.76 -12.53
N ARG A 221 0.62 -5.96 -12.80
CA ARG A 221 2.07 -6.24 -12.85
C ARG A 221 2.80 -5.34 -13.85
N SER A 222 2.11 -4.90 -14.91
CA SER A 222 2.63 -3.95 -15.90
C SER A 222 2.92 -2.56 -15.32
N SER A 223 2.25 -2.16 -14.24
CA SER A 223 2.46 -0.86 -13.59
C SER A 223 3.84 -0.76 -12.94
N ILE A 224 4.47 -1.90 -12.60
CA ILE A 224 5.87 -1.95 -12.12
C ILE A 224 6.83 -1.45 -13.20
N LEU A 225 6.58 -1.81 -14.47
CA LEU A 225 7.46 -1.41 -15.57
C LEU A 225 7.35 0.10 -15.85
N ALA A 226 6.14 0.65 -15.80
CA ALA A 226 5.91 2.09 -15.90
C ALA A 226 6.62 2.84 -14.75
N PHE A 227 6.59 2.28 -13.54
CA PHE A 227 7.25 2.82 -12.37
C PHE A 227 8.78 2.82 -12.50
N VAL A 228 9.37 1.70 -12.94
CA VAL A 228 10.81 1.60 -13.27
C VAL A 228 11.20 2.59 -14.36
N GLY A 229 10.39 2.70 -15.42
CA GLY A 229 10.62 3.65 -16.50
C GLY A 229 10.66 5.09 -15.99
N THR A 230 9.74 5.45 -15.11
CA THR A 230 9.66 6.79 -14.53
C THR A 230 10.88 7.11 -13.66
N LEU A 231 11.35 6.17 -12.84
CA LEU A 231 12.58 6.32 -12.05
C LEU A 231 13.82 6.49 -12.93
N LEU A 232 13.92 5.72 -14.02
CA LEU A 232 15.00 5.85 -15.00
C LEU A 232 14.97 7.23 -15.67
N THR A 233 13.79 7.67 -16.14
CA THR A 233 13.63 8.99 -16.77
C THR A 233 14.05 10.12 -15.84
N TYR A 234 13.59 10.14 -14.59
CA TYR A 234 14.00 11.18 -13.63
C TYR A 234 15.50 11.16 -13.34
N SER A 235 16.09 9.96 -13.24
CA SER A 235 17.53 9.81 -13.02
C SER A 235 18.33 10.38 -14.20
N ILE A 236 17.93 10.05 -15.44
CA ILE A 236 18.56 10.55 -16.68
C ILE A 236 18.42 12.07 -16.81
N ILE A 237 17.23 12.62 -16.57
CA ILE A 237 17.00 14.07 -16.63
C ILE A 237 17.89 14.79 -15.62
N THR A 238 17.97 14.29 -14.39
CA THR A 238 18.78 14.91 -13.34
C THR A 238 20.27 14.85 -13.66
N MET A 239 20.75 13.74 -14.23
CA MET A 239 22.13 13.62 -14.73
C MET A 239 22.43 14.60 -15.86
N ASN A 240 21.54 14.73 -16.85
CA ASN A 240 21.71 15.65 -17.98
C ASN A 240 21.70 17.13 -17.57
N ILE A 241 20.90 17.50 -16.56
CA ILE A 241 20.90 18.88 -16.03
C ILE A 241 22.22 19.19 -15.31
N LYS A 242 22.76 18.22 -14.59
CA LYS A 242 24.05 18.37 -13.89
C LYS A 242 25.21 18.54 -14.87
N ASP A 243 25.18 17.84 -15.99
CA ASP A 243 26.22 17.91 -17.04
C ASP A 243 26.23 19.28 -17.77
N LYS A 244 25.07 19.92 -17.92
CA LYS A 244 24.95 21.25 -18.55
C LYS A 244 25.39 22.44 -17.66
N ASN A 245 25.52 22.23 -16.36
CA ASN A 245 25.87 23.27 -15.39
C ASN A 245 27.36 23.26 -15.01
N HIS A 246 28.18 22.50 -15.74
CA HIS A 246 29.62 22.37 -15.58
C HIS A 246 30.35 22.87 -16.82
#